data_AF-A0A258VTB8-F1
#
_entry.id   AF-A0A258VTB8-F1
#
_cell.length_a   1.000
_cell.length_b   1.000
_cell.length_c   1.000
_cell.angle_alpha   90.00
_cell.angle_beta   90.00
_cell.angle_gamma   90.00
#
_symmetry.space_group_name_H-M   'P 1'
#
loop_
_entity.id
_entity.type
_entity.pdbx_description
1 polymer ?
#
loop_
_entity_poly.entity_id
_entity_poly.type
_entity_poly.pdbx_seq_one_letter_code
_entity_poly.pdbx_strand_id
1 'polypeptide(L)'
;MKLKFIILFSVSLLLCSCASYFTRKDCESKNWFDYGYQIAMSGKRLNSDTYLNDCRKVEADIQESQLDLGFKSGMSNYCKPEIVYASGKKGQFFNSEFCDPGQVKILTAKHTEGVQAFCEPTSGFSFGSGGGVYNQICPKEKEEFFMREYRKGRKKYLTASISENQNRIQKINSDINLSSLRKSNLEGELKVVEAIQLARPTPANANQTDPTEDKKRDLKSRINQSDNEIRSFNNNKSRLQESIYAMEKEILTLD
;
A
#
# COMPACT_ATOMS: atom_id res chain seq x y z
N MET A 1 -35.14 10.10 28.60
CA MET A 1 -33.71 9.81 28.35
C MET A 1 -33.42 8.38 27.87
N LYS A 2 -34.26 7.38 28.17
CA LYS A 2 -34.07 5.98 27.69
C LYS A 2 -34.25 5.79 26.17
N LEU A 3 -35.12 6.57 25.52
CA LEU A 3 -35.41 6.43 24.07
C LEU A 3 -34.27 6.93 23.16
N LYS A 4 -33.51 7.97 23.58
CA LYS A 4 -32.33 8.46 22.85
C LYS A 4 -31.15 7.48 22.90
N PHE A 5 -31.00 6.72 23.99
CA PHE A 5 -29.97 5.69 24.11
C PHE A 5 -30.28 4.44 23.26
N ILE A 6 -31.56 4.09 23.08
CA ILE A 6 -31.99 2.96 22.24
C ILE A 6 -31.75 3.26 20.75
N ILE A 7 -32.01 4.50 20.31
CA ILE A 7 -31.75 4.93 18.92
C ILE A 7 -30.24 5.02 18.63
N LEU A 8 -29.41 5.36 19.64
CA LEU A 8 -27.95 5.34 19.49
C LEU A 8 -27.38 3.91 19.39
N PHE A 9 -28.02 2.93 20.04
CA PHE A 9 -27.59 1.54 20.02
C PHE A 9 -27.97 0.82 18.71
N SER A 10 -29.15 1.11 18.15
CA SER A 10 -29.60 0.49 16.89
C SER A 10 -28.81 0.91 15.66
N VAL A 11 -28.32 2.16 15.60
CA VAL A 11 -27.50 2.68 14.49
C VAL A 11 -26.09 2.05 14.49
N SER A 12 -25.58 1.61 15.65
CA SER A 12 -24.25 0.98 15.77
C SER A 12 -24.22 -0.45 15.21
N LEU A 13 -25.32 -1.22 15.33
CA LEU A 13 -25.40 -2.58 14.76
C LEU A 13 -25.46 -2.60 13.23
N LEU A 14 -25.98 -1.55 12.60
CA LEU A 14 -26.12 -1.48 11.13
C LEU A 14 -24.77 -1.28 10.41
N LEU A 15 -23.81 -0.60 11.03
CA LEU A 15 -22.52 -0.29 10.40
C LEU A 15 -21.57 -1.50 10.37
N CYS A 16 -21.61 -2.39 11.37
CA CYS A 16 -20.81 -3.63 11.38
C CYS A 16 -21.24 -4.63 10.28
N SER A 17 -22.50 -4.60 9.86
CA SER A 17 -23.04 -5.52 8.86
C SER A 17 -22.48 -5.25 7.46
N CYS A 18 -22.19 -4.00 7.11
CA CYS A 18 -21.71 -3.64 5.77
C CYS A 18 -20.25 -4.03 5.54
N ALA A 19 -19.38 -3.82 6.54
CA ALA A 19 -17.98 -4.23 6.47
C ALA A 19 -17.84 -5.76 6.39
N SER A 20 -18.63 -6.48 7.19
CA SER A 20 -18.65 -7.95 7.19
C SER A 20 -19.16 -8.50 5.85
N TYR A 21 -20.15 -7.86 5.23
CA TYR A 21 -20.66 -8.25 3.91
C TYR A 21 -19.60 -8.13 2.80
N PHE A 22 -18.89 -7.00 2.73
CA PHE A 22 -17.88 -6.82 1.68
C PHE A 22 -16.72 -7.82 1.84
N THR A 23 -16.23 -8.02 3.06
CA THR A 23 -15.21 -9.02 3.36
C THR A 23 -15.69 -10.42 2.97
N ARG A 24 -16.91 -10.81 3.37
CA ARG A 24 -17.48 -12.11 3.02
C ARG A 24 -17.51 -12.32 1.51
N LYS A 25 -17.98 -11.34 0.75
CA LYS A 25 -18.04 -11.42 -0.71
C LYS A 25 -16.66 -11.51 -1.37
N ASP A 26 -15.66 -10.80 -0.84
CA ASP A 26 -14.27 -10.91 -1.28
C ASP A 26 -13.74 -12.34 -1.06
N CYS A 27 -13.94 -12.88 0.14
CA CYS A 27 -13.56 -14.26 0.51
C CYS A 27 -14.23 -15.31 -0.39
N GLU A 28 -15.53 -15.17 -0.67
CA GLU A 28 -16.30 -16.12 -1.50
C GLU A 28 -15.89 -16.08 -2.99
N SER A 29 -15.29 -14.98 -3.46
CA SER A 29 -14.76 -14.87 -4.82
C SER A 29 -13.37 -15.50 -5.00
N LYS A 30 -12.74 -15.94 -3.91
CA LYS A 30 -11.35 -16.42 -3.91
C LYS A 30 -11.23 -17.83 -4.48
N ASN A 31 -10.19 -18.07 -5.28
CA ASN A 31 -9.73 -19.43 -5.53
C ASN A 31 -8.98 -19.95 -4.29
N TRP A 32 -9.68 -20.72 -3.47
CA TRP A 32 -9.14 -21.23 -2.21
C TRP A 32 -8.02 -22.26 -2.39
N PHE A 33 -8.00 -23.01 -3.49
CA PHE A 33 -6.87 -23.89 -3.80
C PHE A 33 -5.59 -23.08 -4.02
N ASP A 34 -5.63 -22.12 -4.94
CA ASP A 34 -4.46 -21.27 -5.23
C ASP A 34 -4.04 -20.50 -3.98
N TYR A 35 -5.00 -20.00 -3.20
CA TYR A 35 -4.69 -19.27 -1.98
C TYR A 35 -3.98 -20.14 -0.94
N GLY A 36 -4.47 -21.37 -0.69
CA GLY A 36 -3.79 -22.33 0.19
C GLY A 36 -2.39 -22.68 -0.29
N TYR A 37 -2.23 -22.86 -1.60
CA TYR A 37 -0.93 -23.08 -2.23
C TYR A 37 0.05 -21.93 -1.93
N GLN A 38 -0.39 -20.67 -2.09
CA GLN A 38 0.46 -19.50 -1.81
C GLN A 38 0.82 -19.37 -0.34
N ILE A 39 -0.10 -19.67 0.60
CA ILE A 39 0.22 -19.68 2.04
C ILE A 39 1.37 -20.66 2.30
N ALA A 40 1.28 -21.88 1.77
CA ALA A 40 2.33 -22.87 1.96
C ALA A 40 3.66 -22.48 1.29
N MET A 41 3.62 -21.90 0.08
CA MET A 41 4.82 -21.40 -0.60
C MET A 41 5.50 -20.23 0.12
N SER A 42 4.79 -19.55 1.02
CA SER A 42 5.38 -18.55 1.91
C SER A 42 6.03 -19.15 3.17
N GLY A 43 5.98 -20.47 3.34
CA GLY A 43 6.48 -21.18 4.53
C GLY A 43 5.63 -20.97 5.78
N LYS A 44 4.36 -20.57 5.62
CA LYS A 44 3.42 -20.28 6.71
C LYS A 44 2.40 -21.41 6.87
N ARG A 45 1.88 -21.60 8.08
CA ARG A 45 0.77 -22.51 8.35
C ARG A 45 -0.56 -21.77 8.13
N LEU A 46 -1.62 -22.48 7.74
CA LEU A 46 -2.96 -21.88 7.52
C LEU A 46 -3.41 -21.01 8.69
N ASN A 47 -3.25 -21.48 9.93
CA ASN A 47 -3.70 -20.74 11.12
C ASN A 47 -2.91 -19.44 11.38
N SER A 48 -1.74 -19.27 10.77
CA SER A 48 -0.94 -18.04 10.87
C SER A 48 -1.32 -16.99 9.82
N ASP A 49 -2.24 -17.30 8.91
CA ASP A 49 -2.67 -16.38 7.87
C ASP A 49 -3.84 -15.50 8.35
N THR A 50 -3.60 -14.18 8.39
CA THR A 50 -4.57 -13.21 8.91
C THR A 50 -5.82 -13.13 8.03
N TYR A 51 -5.68 -13.12 6.71
CA TYR A 51 -6.82 -12.97 5.80
C TYR A 51 -7.73 -14.18 5.83
N LEU A 52 -7.18 -15.40 5.81
CA LEU A 52 -7.95 -16.63 6.01
C LEU A 52 -8.71 -16.61 7.34
N ASN A 53 -8.03 -16.21 8.42
CA ASN A 53 -8.66 -16.11 9.73
C ASN A 53 -9.79 -15.06 9.74
N ASP A 54 -9.63 -13.93 9.04
CA ASP A 54 -10.68 -12.92 8.92
C ASP A 54 -11.87 -13.42 8.09
N CYS A 55 -11.63 -14.18 7.02
CA CYS A 55 -12.69 -14.85 6.25
C CYS A 55 -13.48 -15.86 7.09
N ARG A 56 -12.80 -16.62 7.96
CA ARG A 56 -13.45 -17.54 8.91
C ARG A 56 -14.29 -16.80 9.95
N LYS A 57 -13.83 -15.65 10.46
CA LYS A 57 -14.57 -14.83 11.44
C LYS A 57 -15.88 -14.27 10.88
N VAL A 58 -15.91 -13.91 9.59
CA VAL A 58 -17.13 -13.45 8.93
C VAL A 58 -17.98 -14.60 8.39
N GLU A 59 -17.63 -15.85 8.72
CA GLU A 59 -18.36 -17.06 8.31
C GLU A 59 -18.60 -17.09 6.79
N ALA A 60 -17.58 -16.72 6.01
CA ALA A 60 -17.65 -16.84 4.55
C ALA A 60 -17.71 -18.31 4.12
N ASP A 61 -18.33 -18.58 2.97
CA ASP A 61 -18.29 -19.91 2.36
C ASP A 61 -16.88 -20.18 1.79
N ILE A 62 -16.05 -20.83 2.59
CA ILE A 62 -14.69 -21.22 2.25
C ILE A 62 -14.70 -22.69 1.84
N GLN A 63 -14.15 -22.98 0.66
CA GLN A 63 -13.94 -24.35 0.19
C GLN A 63 -12.76 -24.97 0.93
N GLU A 64 -12.93 -25.32 2.22
CA GLU A 64 -11.87 -25.80 3.12
C GLU A 64 -11.14 -27.03 2.56
N SER A 65 -11.85 -27.91 1.82
CA SER A 65 -11.23 -29.03 1.13
C SER A 65 -10.27 -28.59 0.02
N GLN A 66 -10.65 -27.61 -0.80
CA GLN A 66 -9.79 -27.05 -1.84
C GLN A 66 -8.60 -26.29 -1.23
N LEU A 67 -8.85 -25.53 -0.17
CA LEU A 67 -7.81 -24.83 0.59
C LEU A 67 -6.75 -25.80 1.12
N ASP A 68 -7.17 -26.89 1.77
CA ASP A 68 -6.28 -27.91 2.31
C ASP A 68 -5.52 -28.66 1.20
N LEU A 69 -6.18 -29.00 0.09
CA LEU A 69 -5.52 -29.61 -1.07
C LEU A 69 -4.45 -28.71 -1.68
N GLY A 70 -4.79 -27.43 -1.88
CA GLY A 70 -3.85 -26.42 -2.38
C GLY A 70 -2.68 -26.22 -1.44
N PHE A 71 -2.95 -26.14 -0.13
CA PHE A 71 -1.94 -26.02 0.91
C PHE A 71 -0.99 -27.23 0.92
N LYS A 72 -1.49 -28.46 0.88
CA LYS A 72 -0.68 -29.69 0.78
C LYS A 72 0.19 -29.71 -0.48
N SER A 73 -0.38 -29.30 -1.62
CA SER A 73 0.36 -29.17 -2.88
C SER A 73 1.48 -28.13 -2.77
N GLY A 74 1.20 -26.97 -2.17
CA GLY A 74 2.18 -25.92 -1.91
C GLY A 74 3.26 -26.37 -0.93
N MET A 75 2.93 -27.13 0.11
CA MET A 75 3.92 -27.71 1.04
C MET A 75 4.89 -28.63 0.32
N SER A 76 4.36 -29.52 -0.53
CA SER A 76 5.18 -30.43 -1.34
C SER A 76 6.14 -29.66 -2.24
N ASN A 77 5.72 -28.55 -2.83
CA ASN A 77 6.57 -27.70 -3.67
C ASN A 77 7.57 -26.87 -2.87
N TYR A 78 7.15 -26.27 -1.75
CA TYR A 78 8.02 -25.48 -0.87
C TYR A 78 9.24 -26.27 -0.40
N CYS A 79 9.04 -27.55 -0.07
CA CYS A 79 10.09 -28.44 0.42
C CYS A 79 10.93 -29.10 -0.67
N LYS A 80 10.85 -28.63 -1.93
CA LYS A 80 11.71 -29.12 -3.01
C LYS A 80 13.12 -28.50 -2.92
N PRO A 81 14.20 -29.29 -3.04
CA PRO A 81 15.58 -28.79 -2.97
C PRO A 81 15.87 -27.58 -3.86
N GLU A 82 15.36 -27.58 -5.09
CA GLU A 82 15.52 -26.49 -6.06
C GLU A 82 14.80 -25.21 -5.66
N ILE A 83 13.62 -25.32 -5.02
CA ILE A 83 12.85 -24.19 -4.51
C ILE A 83 13.55 -23.59 -3.28
N VAL A 84 14.04 -24.45 -2.39
CA VAL A 84 14.78 -24.04 -1.19
C VAL A 84 16.13 -23.40 -1.54
N TYR A 85 16.84 -23.92 -2.54
CA TYR A 85 18.03 -23.26 -3.08
C TYR A 85 17.68 -21.89 -3.68
N ALA A 86 16.61 -21.81 -4.48
CA ALA A 86 16.18 -20.57 -5.11
C ALA A 86 15.76 -19.50 -4.10
N SER A 87 15.15 -19.86 -2.97
CA SER A 87 14.82 -18.90 -1.90
C SER A 87 16.10 -18.35 -1.24
N GLY A 88 17.07 -19.21 -0.94
CA GLY A 88 18.39 -18.80 -0.46
C GLY A 88 19.10 -17.86 -1.44
N LYS A 89 19.07 -18.17 -2.73
CA LYS A 89 19.65 -17.33 -3.80
C LYS A 89 18.98 -15.96 -3.95
N LYS A 90 17.76 -15.81 -3.45
CA LYS A 90 17.03 -14.53 -3.36
C LYS A 90 17.25 -13.80 -2.03
N GLY A 91 18.08 -14.34 -1.13
CA GLY A 91 18.29 -13.78 0.22
C GLY A 91 17.10 -13.96 1.15
N GLN A 92 16.22 -14.94 0.89
CA GLN A 92 15.03 -15.20 1.70
C GLN A 92 15.33 -16.25 2.76
N PHE A 93 14.73 -16.12 3.95
CA PHE A 93 14.79 -17.15 4.97
C PHE A 93 13.96 -18.38 4.58
N PHE A 94 14.41 -19.54 5.04
CA PHE A 94 13.74 -20.82 4.84
C PHE A 94 13.22 -21.35 6.18
N ASN A 95 11.94 -21.73 6.22
CA ASN A 95 11.30 -22.34 7.37
C ASN A 95 11.45 -23.87 7.28
N SER A 96 12.50 -24.42 7.89
CA SER A 96 12.79 -25.85 7.85
C SER A 96 11.79 -26.71 8.63
N GLU A 97 11.17 -26.17 9.69
CA GLU A 97 10.13 -26.84 10.50
C GLU A 97 8.84 -27.09 9.71
N PHE A 98 8.73 -26.49 8.54
CA PHE A 98 7.61 -26.69 7.63
C PHE A 98 7.67 -28.03 6.89
N CYS A 99 8.87 -28.61 6.76
CA CYS A 99 9.15 -29.80 5.97
C CYS A 99 9.30 -31.07 6.82
N ASP A 100 9.34 -32.22 6.15
CA ASP A 100 9.60 -33.52 6.81
C ASP A 100 10.97 -33.50 7.51
N PRO A 101 11.03 -33.83 8.81
CA PRO A 101 12.28 -33.95 9.56
C PRO A 101 13.38 -34.76 8.86
N GLY A 102 13.01 -35.80 8.10
CA GLY A 102 13.96 -36.64 7.37
C GLY A 102 14.73 -35.90 6.25
N GLN A 103 14.20 -34.79 5.75
CA GLN A 103 14.78 -34.02 4.65
C GLN A 103 15.44 -32.71 5.11
N VAL A 104 15.16 -32.26 6.35
CA VAL A 104 15.62 -30.96 6.87
C VAL A 104 17.12 -30.74 6.68
N LYS A 105 17.95 -31.75 6.95
CA LYS A 105 19.42 -31.62 6.78
C LYS A 105 19.80 -31.28 5.33
N ILE A 106 19.18 -31.93 4.37
CA ILE A 106 19.46 -31.74 2.93
C ILE A 106 18.93 -30.36 2.48
N LEU A 107 17.72 -30.00 2.91
CA LEU A 107 17.10 -28.73 2.53
C LEU A 107 17.84 -27.53 3.12
N THR A 108 18.26 -27.59 4.39
CA THR A 108 19.07 -26.54 5.01
C THR A 108 20.41 -26.38 4.29
N ALA A 109 21.05 -27.47 3.85
CA ALA A 109 22.27 -27.39 3.06
C ALA A 109 22.03 -26.71 1.69
N LYS A 110 20.91 -27.03 1.03
CA LYS A 110 20.49 -26.40 -0.23
C LYS A 110 20.17 -24.91 -0.08
N HIS A 111 19.48 -24.54 1.00
CA HIS A 111 19.24 -23.15 1.35
C HIS A 111 20.55 -22.39 1.54
N THR A 112 21.45 -22.98 2.34
CA THR A 112 22.79 -22.42 2.60
C THR A 112 23.58 -22.22 1.31
N GLU A 113 23.55 -23.19 0.39
CA GLU A 113 24.17 -23.08 -0.94
C GLU A 113 23.61 -21.87 -1.73
N GLY A 114 22.28 -21.69 -1.70
CA GLY A 114 21.63 -20.52 -2.29
C GLY A 114 22.06 -19.21 -1.63
N VAL A 115 22.05 -19.15 -0.30
CA VAL A 115 22.48 -17.96 0.47
C VAL A 115 23.92 -17.61 0.15
N GLN A 116 24.80 -18.59 0.04
CA GLN A 116 26.20 -18.35 -0.35
C GLN A 116 26.32 -17.68 -1.72
N ALA A 117 25.44 -17.99 -2.67
CA ALA A 117 25.40 -17.34 -3.99
C ALA A 117 24.77 -15.93 -3.94
N PHE A 118 23.78 -15.73 -3.07
CA PHE A 118 23.24 -14.40 -2.79
C PHE A 118 24.29 -13.47 -2.15
N CYS A 119 25.14 -14.02 -1.29
CA CYS A 119 26.16 -13.26 -0.56
C CYS A 119 27.44 -12.99 -1.35
N GLU A 120 27.42 -13.21 -2.66
CA GLU A 120 28.50 -12.77 -3.55
C GLU A 120 28.48 -11.24 -3.72
N PRO A 121 29.63 -10.57 -3.90
CA PRO A 121 29.68 -9.11 -4.02
C PRO A 121 28.83 -8.55 -5.17
N THR A 122 28.79 -9.24 -6.32
CA THR A 122 28.00 -8.84 -7.50
C THR A 122 26.49 -8.86 -7.23
N SER A 123 26.05 -9.83 -6.43
CA SER A 123 24.67 -9.93 -5.95
C SER A 123 24.34 -8.78 -4.99
N GLY A 124 25.29 -8.36 -4.14
CA GLY A 124 25.15 -7.20 -3.25
C GLY A 124 24.78 -5.92 -4.01
N PHE A 125 25.58 -5.53 -5.01
CA PHE A 125 25.28 -4.35 -5.82
C PHE A 125 23.91 -4.44 -6.52
N SER A 126 23.62 -5.59 -7.13
CA SER A 126 22.38 -5.80 -7.87
C SER A 126 21.15 -5.73 -6.95
N PHE A 127 21.24 -6.35 -5.77
CA PHE A 127 20.17 -6.33 -4.77
C PHE A 127 19.94 -4.92 -4.21
N GLY A 128 21.01 -4.20 -3.86
CA GLY A 128 20.91 -2.82 -3.37
C GLY A 128 20.37 -1.86 -4.43
N SER A 129 20.85 -1.96 -5.67
CA SER A 129 20.39 -1.11 -6.78
C SER A 129 18.98 -1.43 -7.27
N GLY A 130 18.49 -2.64 -7.00
CA GLY A 130 17.09 -3.02 -7.21
C GLY A 130 16.14 -2.56 -6.10
N GLY A 131 16.61 -1.86 -5.07
CA GLY A 131 15.79 -1.39 -3.95
C GLY A 131 15.58 -2.41 -2.83
N GLY A 132 16.31 -3.53 -2.86
CA GLY A 132 16.30 -4.51 -1.79
C GLY A 132 16.73 -3.91 -0.45
N VAL A 133 16.15 -4.42 0.64
CA VAL A 133 16.53 -4.11 2.02
C VAL A 133 17.20 -5.34 2.60
N TYR A 134 18.47 -5.21 2.96
CA TYR A 134 19.27 -6.33 3.45
C TYR A 134 18.81 -6.79 4.84
N ASN A 135 18.66 -8.10 4.99
CA ASN A 135 18.08 -8.77 6.16
C ASN A 135 19.10 -9.56 6.99
N GLN A 136 20.40 -9.31 6.81
CA GLN A 136 21.47 -9.96 7.59
C GLN A 136 21.52 -11.48 7.44
N ILE A 137 21.17 -11.99 6.24
CA ILE A 137 21.19 -13.43 5.97
C ILE A 137 22.59 -13.97 5.66
N CYS A 138 23.56 -13.10 5.33
CA CYS A 138 24.88 -13.56 4.93
C CYS A 138 25.72 -14.07 6.10
N PRO A 139 26.53 -15.12 5.88
CA PRO A 139 27.51 -15.54 6.86
C PRO A 139 28.60 -14.45 7.01
N LYS A 140 29.16 -14.34 8.21
CA LYS A 140 30.08 -13.26 8.61
C LYS A 140 31.25 -13.09 7.64
N GLU A 141 31.78 -14.19 7.09
CA GLU A 141 32.95 -14.18 6.20
C GLU A 141 32.65 -13.56 4.82
N LYS A 142 31.39 -13.64 4.35
CA LYS A 142 30.97 -13.07 3.06
C LYS A 142 30.28 -11.72 3.22
N GLU A 143 29.69 -11.45 4.38
CA GLU A 143 28.87 -10.28 4.63
C GLU A 143 29.63 -8.97 4.40
N GLU A 144 30.90 -8.88 4.80
CA GLU A 144 31.72 -7.68 4.59
C GLU A 144 31.81 -7.28 3.10
N PHE A 145 32.17 -8.25 2.24
CA PHE A 145 32.33 -8.02 0.81
C PHE A 145 30.99 -7.77 0.10
N PHE A 146 29.94 -8.48 0.52
CA PHE A 146 28.58 -8.24 0.05
C PHE A 146 28.13 -6.81 0.39
N MET A 147 28.30 -6.40 1.64
CA MET A 147 27.84 -5.10 2.13
C MET A 147 28.54 -3.94 1.44
N ARG A 148 29.83 -4.06 1.12
CA ARG A 148 30.57 -3.04 0.36
C ARG A 148 29.91 -2.74 -0.99
N GLU A 149 29.51 -3.77 -1.72
CA GLU A 149 28.85 -3.61 -3.02
C GLU A 149 27.36 -3.26 -2.88
N TYR A 150 26.66 -3.83 -1.89
CA TYR A 150 25.29 -3.49 -1.54
C TYR A 150 25.12 -2.00 -1.24
N ARG A 151 26.00 -1.40 -0.44
CA ARG A 151 25.92 0.04 -0.11
C ARG A 151 26.03 0.92 -1.34
N LYS A 152 26.94 0.59 -2.28
CA LYS A 152 27.04 1.30 -3.57
C LYS A 152 25.76 1.19 -4.39
N GLY A 153 25.22 -0.03 -4.51
CA GLY A 153 23.95 -0.26 -5.22
C GLY A 153 22.79 0.46 -4.57
N ARG A 154 22.68 0.38 -3.24
CA ARG A 154 21.62 1.01 -2.44
C ARG A 154 21.67 2.53 -2.56
N LYS A 155 22.86 3.14 -2.52
CA LYS A 155 23.04 4.58 -2.74
C LYS A 155 22.53 4.99 -4.14
N LYS A 156 22.84 4.20 -5.17
CA LYS A 156 22.31 4.42 -6.53
C LYS A 156 20.78 4.37 -6.57
N TYR A 157 20.15 3.37 -5.95
CA TYR A 157 18.69 3.26 -5.89
C TYR A 157 18.05 4.46 -5.17
N LEU A 158 18.59 4.83 -4.01
CA LEU A 158 18.08 5.93 -3.20
C LEU A 158 18.21 7.27 -3.93
N THR A 159 19.36 7.56 -4.56
CA THR A 159 19.54 8.78 -5.35
C THR A 159 18.56 8.85 -6.53
N ALA A 160 18.35 7.75 -7.25
CA ALA A 160 17.38 7.70 -8.34
C ALA A 160 15.94 7.92 -7.84
N SER A 161 15.57 7.29 -6.73
CA SER A 161 14.24 7.41 -6.11
C SER A 161 13.98 8.82 -5.58
N ILE A 162 15.00 9.47 -4.98
CA ILE A 162 14.93 10.87 -4.56
C ILE A 162 14.67 11.78 -5.76
N SER A 163 15.43 11.61 -6.85
CA SER A 163 15.24 12.41 -8.07
C SER A 163 13.86 12.22 -8.68
N GLU A 164 13.35 10.98 -8.73
CA GLU A 164 11.99 10.70 -9.19
C GLU A 164 10.94 11.39 -8.32
N ASN A 165 11.05 11.29 -6.99
CA ASN A 165 10.12 11.96 -6.08
C ASN A 165 10.20 13.48 -6.17
N GLN A 166 11.38 14.06 -6.41
CA GLN A 166 11.54 15.49 -6.67
C GLN A 166 10.81 15.91 -7.96
N ASN A 167 10.93 15.14 -9.05
CA ASN A 167 10.20 15.39 -10.30
C ASN A 167 8.68 15.31 -10.10
N ARG A 168 8.21 14.35 -9.30
CA ARG A 168 6.78 14.23 -8.92
C ARG A 168 6.31 15.44 -8.12
N ILE A 169 7.12 15.93 -7.18
CA ILE A 169 6.82 17.16 -6.43
C ILE A 169 6.74 18.38 -7.36
N GLN A 170 7.64 18.49 -8.34
CA GLN A 170 7.59 19.58 -9.32
C GLN A 170 6.28 19.56 -10.12
N LYS A 171 5.86 18.39 -10.60
CA LYS A 171 4.56 18.23 -11.27
C LYS A 171 3.39 18.62 -10.37
N ILE A 172 3.40 18.16 -9.12
CA ILE A 172 2.36 18.51 -8.14
C ILE A 172 2.31 20.03 -7.89
N ASN A 173 3.46 20.71 -7.85
CA ASN A 173 3.48 22.17 -7.71
C ASN A 173 2.82 22.87 -8.91
N SER A 174 3.04 22.37 -10.13
CA SER A 174 2.34 22.87 -11.33
C SER A 174 0.83 22.65 -11.23
N ASP A 175 0.40 21.48 -10.77
CA ASP A 175 -1.03 21.15 -10.58
C ASP A 175 -1.68 22.05 -9.51
N ILE A 176 -0.99 22.28 -8.39
CA ILE A 176 -1.42 23.22 -7.34
C ILE A 176 -1.58 24.62 -7.91
N ASN A 177 -0.60 25.10 -8.68
CA ASN A 177 -0.66 26.43 -9.29
C ASN A 177 -1.85 26.56 -10.24
N LEU A 178 -2.11 25.55 -11.07
CA LEU A 178 -3.24 25.53 -11.99
C LEU A 178 -4.59 25.55 -11.25
N SER A 179 -4.78 24.68 -10.25
CA SER A 179 -6.01 24.66 -9.45
C SER A 179 -6.18 25.96 -8.64
N SER A 180 -5.08 26.59 -8.20
CA SER A 180 -5.11 27.88 -7.50
C SER A 180 -5.53 29.02 -8.43
N LEU A 181 -5.03 29.06 -9.66
CA LEU A 181 -5.46 30.02 -10.69
C LEU A 181 -6.95 29.83 -11.03
N ARG A 182 -7.37 28.57 -11.22
CA ARG A 182 -8.79 28.24 -11.47
C ARG A 182 -9.67 28.74 -10.32
N LYS A 183 -9.26 28.48 -9.07
CA LYS A 183 -9.95 28.99 -7.88
C LYS A 183 -10.04 30.51 -7.90
N SER A 184 -8.94 31.21 -8.12
CA SER A 184 -8.91 32.68 -8.14
C SER A 184 -9.84 33.27 -9.21
N ASN A 185 -9.91 32.67 -10.40
CA ASN A 185 -10.85 33.07 -11.45
C ASN A 185 -12.31 32.89 -11.02
N LEU A 186 -12.65 31.74 -10.43
CA LEU A 186 -13.99 31.46 -9.91
C LEU A 186 -14.39 32.41 -8.78
N GLU A 187 -13.46 32.75 -7.89
CA GLU A 187 -13.67 33.74 -6.83
C GLU A 187 -13.90 35.15 -7.40
N GLY A 188 -13.20 35.51 -8.47
CA GLY A 188 -13.44 36.74 -9.22
C GLY A 188 -14.84 36.78 -9.82
N GLU A 189 -15.25 35.71 -10.51
CA GLU A 189 -16.61 35.57 -11.06
C GLU A 189 -17.69 35.64 -9.96
N LEU A 190 -17.44 35.00 -8.82
CA LEU A 190 -18.35 35.02 -7.67
C LEU A 190 -18.56 36.44 -7.13
N LYS A 191 -17.49 37.20 -6.94
CA LYS A 191 -17.55 38.60 -6.49
C LYS A 191 -18.38 39.49 -7.43
N VAL A 192 -18.24 39.28 -8.74
CA VAL A 192 -19.03 40.01 -9.74
C VAL A 192 -20.51 39.66 -9.61
N VAL A 193 -20.85 38.37 -9.47
CA VAL A 193 -22.25 37.92 -9.28
C VAL A 193 -22.85 38.50 -7.99
N GLU A 194 -22.09 38.49 -6.90
CA GLU A 194 -22.51 39.06 -5.61
C GLU A 194 -22.74 40.57 -5.69
N ALA A 195 -21.90 41.31 -6.42
CA ALA A 195 -22.09 42.73 -6.66
C ALA A 195 -23.34 43.05 -7.49
N ILE A 196 -23.62 42.26 -8.54
CA ILE A 196 -24.83 42.41 -9.38
C ILE A 196 -26.09 42.18 -8.54
N GLN A 197 -26.07 41.20 -7.64
CA GLN A 197 -27.21 40.88 -6.78
C GLN A 197 -27.54 42.03 -5.81
N LEU A 198 -26.51 42.69 -5.25
CA LEU A 198 -26.67 43.86 -4.37
C LEU A 198 -27.25 45.09 -5.09
N ALA A 199 -27.04 45.21 -6.40
CA ALA A 199 -27.53 46.32 -7.21
C ALA A 199 -28.97 46.13 -7.73
N ARG A 200 -29.57 44.94 -7.57
CA ARG A 200 -30.95 44.68 -8.01
C ARG A 200 -31.97 45.11 -6.94
N PRO A 201 -33.08 45.77 -7.33
CA PRO A 201 -34.20 45.97 -6.43
C PRO A 201 -34.77 44.62 -5.99
N THR A 202 -35.08 44.49 -4.70
CA THR A 202 -35.65 43.29 -4.10
C THR A 202 -36.91 42.85 -4.88
N PRO A 203 -37.03 41.58 -5.27
CA PRO A 203 -38.18 41.13 -6.05
C PRO A 203 -39.48 41.36 -5.27
N ALA A 204 -40.45 42.01 -5.91
CA ALA A 204 -41.76 42.31 -5.33
C ALA A 204 -42.64 41.05 -5.11
N ASN A 205 -42.17 39.86 -5.49
CA ASN A 205 -42.93 38.61 -5.44
C ASN A 205 -42.06 37.44 -4.97
N ALA A 206 -42.47 36.78 -3.88
CA ALA A 206 -41.67 35.79 -3.14
C ALA A 206 -41.49 34.42 -3.85
N ASN A 207 -42.14 34.22 -5.00
CA ASN A 207 -42.18 32.92 -5.71
C ASN A 207 -41.24 32.82 -6.93
N GLN A 208 -40.39 33.82 -7.20
CA GLN A 208 -39.39 33.76 -8.26
C GLN A 208 -37.99 33.50 -7.67
N THR A 209 -37.44 32.31 -7.93
CA THR A 209 -36.03 31.99 -7.64
C THR A 209 -35.11 32.94 -8.38
N ASP A 210 -34.28 33.69 -7.64
CA ASP A 210 -33.29 34.60 -8.19
C ASP A 210 -32.28 33.81 -9.05
N PRO A 211 -32.17 34.09 -10.37
CA PRO A 211 -31.22 33.41 -11.24
C PRO A 211 -29.75 33.55 -10.80
N THR A 212 -29.43 34.53 -9.97
CA THR A 212 -28.06 34.71 -9.44
C THR A 212 -27.75 33.78 -8.27
N GLU A 213 -28.74 33.28 -7.53
CA GLU A 213 -28.51 32.35 -6.41
C GLU A 213 -28.04 30.97 -6.90
N ASP A 214 -28.62 30.44 -7.97
CA ASP A 214 -28.17 29.17 -8.56
C ASP A 214 -26.73 29.28 -9.10
N LYS A 215 -26.41 30.41 -9.76
CA LYS A 215 -25.06 30.67 -10.26
C LYS A 215 -24.04 30.81 -9.13
N LYS A 216 -24.40 31.49 -8.04
CA LYS A 216 -23.59 31.63 -6.83
C LYS A 216 -23.32 30.27 -6.18
N ARG A 217 -24.35 29.41 -6.09
CA ARG A 217 -24.23 28.05 -5.55
C ARG A 217 -23.27 27.19 -6.40
N ASP A 218 -23.38 27.24 -7.72
CA ASP A 218 -22.46 26.56 -8.65
C ASP A 218 -21.01 27.03 -8.46
N LEU A 219 -20.77 28.34 -8.48
CA LEU A 219 -19.43 28.90 -8.31
C LEU A 219 -18.81 28.50 -6.97
N LYS A 220 -19.58 28.56 -5.87
CA LYS A 220 -19.12 28.08 -4.55
C LYS A 220 -18.78 26.60 -4.56
N SER A 221 -19.59 25.77 -5.22
CA SER A 221 -19.31 24.32 -5.35
C SER A 221 -18.00 24.07 -6.09
N ARG A 222 -17.76 24.78 -7.20
CA ARG A 222 -16.54 24.65 -8.01
C ARG A 222 -15.30 25.20 -7.29
N ILE A 223 -15.44 26.26 -6.50
CA ILE A 223 -14.36 26.77 -5.62
C ILE A 223 -13.99 25.69 -4.59
N ASN A 224 -14.99 25.13 -3.91
CA ASN A 224 -14.78 24.06 -2.92
C ASN A 224 -14.11 22.83 -3.55
N GLN A 225 -14.45 22.49 -4.80
CA GLN A 225 -13.78 21.43 -5.54
C GLN A 225 -12.29 21.73 -5.74
N SER A 226 -11.94 22.92 -6.26
CA SER A 226 -10.54 23.33 -6.43
C SER A 226 -9.77 23.33 -5.10
N ASP A 227 -10.41 23.75 -4.00
CA ASP A 227 -9.81 23.70 -2.66
C ASP A 227 -9.50 22.28 -2.19
N ASN A 228 -10.42 21.34 -2.45
CA ASN A 228 -10.21 19.94 -2.14
C ASN A 228 -9.08 19.32 -2.97
N GLU A 229 -8.97 19.68 -4.26
CA GLU A 229 -7.86 19.29 -5.13
C GLU A 229 -6.53 19.80 -4.60
N ILE A 230 -6.43 21.10 -4.30
CA ILE A 230 -5.21 21.71 -3.74
C ILE A 230 -4.80 21.04 -2.42
N ARG A 231 -5.76 20.77 -1.53
CA ARG A 231 -5.49 20.06 -0.27
C ARG A 231 -4.96 18.65 -0.53
N SER A 232 -5.56 17.91 -1.45
CA SER A 232 -5.12 16.57 -1.83
C SER A 232 -3.70 16.57 -2.41
N PHE A 233 -3.40 17.52 -3.28
CA PHE A 233 -2.07 17.70 -3.85
C PHE A 233 -1.02 18.05 -2.80
N ASN A 234 -1.34 18.96 -1.86
CA ASN A 234 -0.44 19.28 -0.75
C ASN A 234 -0.16 18.06 0.14
N ASN A 235 -1.18 17.26 0.46
CA ASN A 235 -1.00 16.03 1.23
C ASN A 235 -0.07 15.04 0.51
N ASN A 236 -0.25 14.87 -0.81
CA ASN A 236 0.62 14.00 -1.61
C ASN A 236 2.05 14.53 -1.66
N LYS A 237 2.23 15.85 -1.80
CA LYS A 237 3.54 16.49 -1.76
C LYS A 237 4.25 16.24 -0.43
N SER A 238 3.57 16.42 0.70
CA SER A 238 4.15 16.17 2.03
C SER A 238 4.62 14.72 2.20
N ARG A 239 3.84 13.73 1.75
CA ARG A 239 4.24 12.31 1.78
C ARG A 239 5.51 12.04 0.96
N LEU A 240 5.64 12.67 -0.21
CA LEU A 240 6.84 12.54 -1.03
C LEU A 240 8.06 13.21 -0.38
N GLN A 241 7.86 14.35 0.30
CA GLN A 241 8.92 15.03 1.05
C GLN A 241 9.41 14.19 2.24
N GLU A 242 8.50 13.60 2.99
CA GLU A 242 8.82 12.66 4.07
C GLU A 242 9.61 11.44 3.55
N SER A 243 9.21 10.90 2.40
CA SER A 243 9.91 9.81 1.74
C SER A 243 11.33 10.22 1.30
N ILE A 244 11.51 11.40 0.71
CA ILE A 244 12.84 11.93 0.36
C ILE A 244 13.71 12.06 1.61
N TYR A 245 13.19 12.67 2.66
CA TYR A 245 13.92 12.85 3.92
C TYR A 245 14.39 11.52 4.52
N ALA A 246 13.53 10.49 4.52
CA ALA A 246 13.89 9.15 4.98
C ALA A 246 15.02 8.53 4.14
N MET A 247 14.96 8.67 2.81
CA MET A 247 15.99 8.17 1.90
C MET A 247 17.32 8.92 2.05
N GLU A 248 17.30 10.24 2.18
CA GLU A 248 18.49 11.06 2.43
C GLU A 248 19.16 10.66 3.75
N LYS A 249 18.37 10.45 4.80
CA LYS A 249 18.85 9.96 6.08
C LYS A 249 19.49 8.58 5.96
N GLU A 250 18.90 7.66 5.20
CA GLU A 250 19.48 6.34 4.95
C GLU A 250 20.83 6.44 4.24
N ILE A 251 20.97 7.31 3.23
CA ILE A 251 22.24 7.54 2.52
C ILE A 251 23.36 7.92 3.49
N LEU A 252 23.08 8.73 4.52
CA LEU A 252 24.07 9.14 5.53
C LEU A 252 24.52 8.00 6.44
N THR A 253 23.79 6.88 6.48
CA THR A 253 24.14 5.68 7.26
C THR A 253 24.85 4.61 6.43
N LEU A 254 24.95 4.79 5.11
CA LEU A 254 25.64 3.89 4.19
C LEU A 254 27.12 4.33 4.07
N ASP A 255 27.93 3.95 5.05
CA ASP A 255 29.39 4.11 5.04
C ASP A 255 30.10 3.14 4.09
#